data_AF-A0A415SNV1-F1
#
_entry.id   AF-A0A415SNV1-F1
#
_cell.length_a   1.000
_cell.length_b   1.000
_cell.length_c   1.000
_cell.angle_alpha   90.00
_cell.angle_beta   90.00
_cell.angle_gamma   90.00
#
_symmetry.space_group_name_H-M   'P 1'
#
loop_
_entity.id
_entity.type
_entity.pdbx_description
1 polymer ?
#
loop_
_entity_poly.entity_id
_entity_poly.type
_entity_poly.pdbx_seq_one_letter_code
_entity_poly.pdbx_strand_id
1 'polypeptide(L)'
;MAIGFKPKAEMTLSLPGCSPSEILLVAAEAARQLGWRAGGMTRTEAVFYTPMSMRSWEEKVTLCEINGQIVATSACSTIQIIDWGKNKSNLKKLFKTMQRLHDSHCITNDKESVHPYIAYTSEQKEAVQAHIRKYFGSINAILRSEETNSPVEILLVAPTNRYDYYTLVTCGAGASSMKMPHKDLPSRCEFCISLPPEWNPESNEPEDRWPVEWLFRCAELTRQKDIWLTCGHTVSDGSPLHENTAMESLLLLSPEKRDEQAGECTLPDGEKVAFYELYPLYTSNPQLSSSASFL
;
A
#
# COMPACT_ATOMS: atom_id res chain seq x y z
N MET A 1 2.60 15.93 50.20
CA MET A 1 3.10 15.89 48.82
C MET A 1 2.41 14.76 48.09
N ALA A 2 1.57 15.05 47.09
CA ALA A 2 1.01 14.00 46.25
C ALA A 2 2.08 13.60 45.23
N ILE A 3 2.64 12.40 45.38
CA ILE A 3 3.55 11.82 44.38
C ILE A 3 2.66 11.41 43.20
N GLY A 4 2.61 12.25 42.17
CA GLY A 4 1.88 11.97 40.94
C GLY A 4 2.63 10.93 40.10
N PHE A 5 2.06 9.75 39.93
CA PHE A 5 2.56 8.76 38.98
C PHE A 5 2.00 9.09 37.59
N LYS A 6 2.84 9.07 36.54
CA LYS A 6 2.36 9.07 35.15
C LYS A 6 2.23 7.62 34.72
N PRO A 7 1.02 7.04 34.72
CA PRO A 7 0.86 5.67 34.27
C PRO A 7 1.31 5.53 32.81
N LYS A 8 2.09 4.49 32.57
CA LYS A 8 2.58 4.09 31.26
C LYS A 8 2.54 2.58 31.11
N ALA A 9 2.37 2.11 29.89
CA ALA A 9 2.57 0.72 29.51
C ALA A 9 3.58 0.66 28.37
N GLU A 10 4.32 -0.42 28.31
CA GLU A 10 5.32 -0.69 27.27
C GLU A 10 5.06 -2.09 26.68
N MET A 11 5.33 -2.23 25.39
CA MET A 11 5.21 -3.49 24.66
C MET A 11 6.19 -3.51 23.48
N THR A 12 7.01 -4.54 23.39
CA THR A 12 7.84 -4.79 22.20
C THR A 12 6.95 -5.30 21.07
N LEU A 13 7.03 -4.66 19.90
CA LEU A 13 6.31 -5.03 18.69
C LEU A 13 7.23 -5.83 17.78
N SER A 14 6.70 -6.93 17.26
CA SER A 14 7.36 -7.74 16.23
C SER A 14 6.30 -8.21 15.24
N LEU A 15 6.59 -8.04 13.96
CA LEU A 15 5.82 -8.58 12.85
C LEU A 15 6.78 -9.45 12.01
N PRO A 16 6.46 -10.72 11.72
CA PRO A 16 7.32 -11.61 10.95
C PRO A 16 7.77 -10.99 9.62
N GLY A 17 9.07 -11.02 9.30
CA GLY A 17 9.56 -10.54 8.00
C GLY A 17 9.52 -9.01 7.79
N CYS A 18 9.09 -8.22 8.77
CA CYS A 18 9.14 -6.75 8.69
C CYS A 18 10.38 -6.19 9.42
N SER A 19 11.07 -5.26 8.76
CA SER A 19 12.07 -4.38 9.36
C SER A 19 11.43 -3.39 10.36
N PRO A 20 12.23 -2.77 11.25
CA PRO A 20 11.74 -1.76 12.19
C PRO A 20 10.97 -0.62 11.51
N SER A 21 11.47 -0.11 10.39
CA SER A 21 10.80 0.97 9.64
C SER A 21 9.47 0.53 9.04
N GLU A 22 9.36 -0.70 8.53
CA GLU A 22 8.09 -1.25 8.04
C GLU A 22 7.08 -1.43 9.19
N ILE A 23 7.54 -1.87 10.36
CA ILE A 23 6.69 -1.96 11.56
C ILE A 23 6.13 -0.57 11.93
N LEU A 24 6.91 0.51 11.78
CA LEU A 24 6.44 1.88 12.02
C LEU A 24 5.41 2.34 10.99
N LEU A 25 5.57 1.98 9.71
CA LEU A 25 4.58 2.26 8.66
C LEU A 25 3.25 1.52 8.92
N VAL A 26 3.33 0.23 9.24
CA VAL A 26 2.16 -0.57 9.62
C VAL A 26 1.49 -0.02 10.88
N ALA A 27 2.27 0.48 11.84
CA ALA A 27 1.72 1.14 13.03
C ALA A 27 1.01 2.46 12.70
N ALA A 28 1.53 3.25 11.74
CA ALA A 28 0.89 4.48 11.28
C ALA A 28 -0.47 4.20 10.63
N GLU A 29 -0.55 3.19 9.76
CA GLU A 29 -1.81 2.76 9.16
C GLU A 29 -2.77 2.19 10.21
N ALA A 30 -2.27 1.37 11.15
CA ALA A 30 -3.08 0.86 12.25
C ALA A 30 -3.65 1.98 13.13
N ALA A 31 -2.84 2.99 13.45
CA ALA A 31 -3.26 4.17 14.21
C ALA A 31 -4.34 4.96 13.44
N ARG A 32 -4.16 5.15 12.13
CA ARG A 32 -5.16 5.81 11.26
C ARG A 32 -6.50 5.07 11.29
N GLN A 33 -6.51 3.73 11.14
CA GLN A 33 -7.73 2.92 11.20
C GLN A 33 -8.41 2.94 12.57
N LEU A 34 -7.64 3.13 13.64
CA LEU A 34 -8.17 3.29 15.00
C LEU A 34 -8.67 4.72 15.27
N GLY A 35 -8.58 5.65 14.32
CA GLY A 35 -8.95 7.04 14.46
C GLY A 35 -8.00 7.82 15.38
N TRP A 36 -6.73 7.41 15.45
CA TRP A 36 -5.71 8.11 16.24
C TRP A 36 -5.04 9.19 15.40
N ARG A 37 -4.74 10.32 16.04
CA ARG A 37 -4.12 11.47 15.38
C ARG A 37 -2.61 11.29 15.33
N ALA A 38 -1.99 11.51 14.16
CA ALA A 38 -0.54 11.49 14.03
C ALA A 38 0.10 12.71 14.73
N GLY A 39 1.21 12.47 15.43
CA GLY A 39 2.03 13.48 16.09
C GLY A 39 3.34 13.79 15.39
N GLY A 40 3.81 12.88 14.53
CA GLY A 40 5.08 12.95 13.82
C GLY A 40 5.66 11.56 13.61
N MET A 41 6.45 11.37 12.56
CA MET A 41 7.08 10.10 12.24
C MET A 41 8.45 10.33 11.60
N THR A 42 9.41 9.51 11.96
CA THR A 42 10.74 9.40 11.38
C THR A 42 11.00 7.93 11.03
N ARG A 43 12.21 7.60 10.54
CA ARG A 43 12.58 6.19 10.24
C ARG A 43 12.68 5.30 11.47
N THR A 44 12.85 5.90 12.66
CA THR A 44 13.11 5.18 13.93
C THR A 44 12.10 5.52 15.03
N GLU A 45 11.18 6.44 14.78
CA GLU A 45 10.17 6.86 15.75
C GLU A 45 8.83 7.17 15.11
N ALA A 46 7.72 6.79 15.75
CA ALA A 46 6.38 7.25 15.39
C ALA A 46 5.59 7.68 16.64
N VAL A 47 4.84 8.76 16.52
CA VAL A 47 4.04 9.32 17.62
C VAL A 47 2.58 9.42 17.20
N PHE A 48 1.68 8.91 18.04
CA PHE A 48 0.24 8.94 17.85
C PHE A 48 -0.49 9.39 19.11
N TYR A 49 -1.70 9.90 18.91
CA TYR A 49 -2.55 10.41 19.96
C TYR A 49 -3.94 9.75 19.90
N THR A 50 -4.35 9.10 20.98
CA THR A 50 -5.65 8.40 21.02
C THR A 50 -6.81 9.39 21.18
N PRO A 51 -7.98 9.17 20.56
CA PRO A 51 -9.12 10.10 20.65
C PRO A 51 -9.60 10.32 22.10
N MET A 52 -10.06 11.54 22.38
CA MET A 52 -10.66 11.91 23.65
C MET A 52 -12.07 11.29 23.82
N SER A 53 -12.48 11.02 25.05
CA SER A 53 -13.87 10.64 25.37
C SER A 53 -14.27 11.18 26.75
N MET A 54 -15.55 11.07 27.14
CA MET A 54 -16.07 11.57 28.42
C MET A 54 -15.33 11.03 29.67
N ARG A 55 -14.48 10.01 29.53
CA ARG A 55 -13.67 9.41 30.60
C ARG A 55 -12.17 9.40 30.28
N SER A 56 -11.72 10.17 29.29
CA SER A 56 -10.44 9.95 28.59
C SER A 56 -9.83 11.26 28.09
N TRP A 57 -8.68 11.61 28.66
CA TRP A 57 -7.76 12.59 28.11
C TRP A 57 -6.93 11.94 27.00
N GLU A 58 -6.50 12.71 25.98
CA GLU A 58 -5.71 12.22 24.85
C GLU A 58 -4.42 11.51 25.35
N GLU A 59 -4.23 10.23 25.02
CA GLU A 59 -3.03 9.46 25.42
C GLU A 59 -1.97 9.54 24.33
N LYS A 60 -0.70 9.71 24.73
CA LYS A 60 0.43 9.70 23.78
C LYS A 60 0.96 8.28 23.64
N VAL A 61 0.95 7.76 22.42
CA VAL A 61 1.57 6.49 22.05
C VAL A 61 2.81 6.76 21.21
N THR A 62 3.96 6.28 21.67
CA THR A 62 5.27 6.47 21.02
C THR A 62 5.86 5.12 20.68
N LEU A 63 6.30 4.93 19.45
CA LEU A 63 7.02 3.75 19.01
C LEU A 63 8.44 4.18 18.71
N CYS A 64 9.43 3.56 19.33
CA CYS A 64 10.84 3.84 19.11
C CYS A 64 11.58 2.56 18.73
N GLU A 65 12.49 2.65 17.78
CA GLU A 65 13.47 1.61 17.54
C GLU A 65 14.56 1.63 18.62
N ILE A 66 14.72 0.52 19.33
CA ILE A 66 15.74 0.31 20.37
C ILE A 66 16.40 -1.03 20.08
N ASN A 67 17.70 -1.01 19.76
CA ASN A 67 18.49 -2.21 19.44
C ASN A 67 17.87 -3.09 18.34
N GLY A 68 17.33 -2.48 17.28
CA GLY A 68 16.69 -3.18 16.16
C GLY A 68 15.29 -3.74 16.45
N GLN A 69 14.69 -3.40 17.59
CA GLN A 69 13.32 -3.77 17.93
C GLN A 69 12.44 -2.52 18.12
N ILE A 70 11.18 -2.60 17.73
CA ILE A 70 10.24 -1.51 18.00
C ILE A 70 9.63 -1.67 19.39
N VAL A 71 9.82 -0.68 20.25
CA VAL A 71 9.21 -0.61 21.57
C VAL A 71 8.11 0.44 21.55
N ALA A 72 6.87 0.00 21.77
CA ALA A 72 5.71 0.86 21.86
C ALA A 72 5.40 1.22 23.32
N THR A 73 5.29 2.51 23.59
CA THR A 73 4.97 3.08 24.91
C THR A 73 3.68 3.87 24.82
N SER A 74 2.69 3.54 25.64
CA SER A 74 1.48 4.37 25.81
C SER A 74 1.53 5.03 27.19
N ALA A 75 1.41 6.35 27.24
CA ALA A 75 1.48 7.11 28.48
C ALA A 75 0.46 8.25 28.55
N CYS A 76 0.02 8.54 29.78
CA CYS A 76 -0.87 9.66 30.04
C CYS A 76 -0.19 11.01 29.90
N SER A 77 -0.83 11.90 29.15
CA SER A 77 -0.41 13.29 28.95
C SER A 77 -0.51 14.13 30.23
N THR A 78 -1.33 13.69 31.20
CA THR A 78 -1.58 14.36 32.49
C THR A 78 -1.33 13.42 33.69
N ILE A 79 -1.13 13.99 34.87
CA ILE A 79 -1.03 13.24 36.13
C ILE A 79 -2.43 12.68 36.45
N GLN A 80 -2.60 11.37 36.32
CA GLN A 80 -3.84 10.65 36.65
C GLN A 80 -3.65 9.80 37.90
N ILE A 81 -4.72 9.63 38.69
CA ILE A 81 -4.67 8.88 39.95
C ILE A 81 -4.75 7.35 39.71
N ILE A 82 -5.37 6.86 38.62
CA ILE A 82 -5.51 5.41 38.27
C ILE A 82 -5.67 5.19 36.74
N ASP A 83 -4.87 4.30 36.12
CA ASP A 83 -4.83 3.98 34.65
C ASP A 83 -5.93 3.01 34.17
N TRP A 84 -6.57 2.23 35.06
CA TRP A 84 -7.55 1.18 34.70
C TRP A 84 -7.10 0.23 33.55
N GLY A 85 -5.80 0.08 33.33
CA GLY A 85 -5.23 -0.73 32.24
C GLY A 85 -5.43 -0.15 30.83
N LYS A 86 -5.78 1.13 30.70
CA LYS A 86 -6.07 1.79 29.43
C LYS A 86 -4.84 1.84 28.53
N ASN A 87 -3.68 2.23 29.07
CA ASN A 87 -2.43 2.25 28.28
C ASN A 87 -2.10 0.87 27.71
N LYS A 88 -2.29 -0.19 28.49
CA LYS A 88 -2.13 -1.58 28.02
C LYS A 88 -3.17 -1.97 26.98
N SER A 89 -4.41 -1.49 27.11
CA SER A 89 -5.48 -1.71 26.12
C SER A 89 -5.19 -1.02 24.79
N ASN A 90 -4.69 0.22 24.82
CA ASN A 90 -4.29 0.97 23.62
C ASN A 90 -3.20 0.21 22.86
N LEU A 91 -2.14 -0.23 23.54
CA LEU A 91 -1.07 -1.02 22.93
C LEU A 91 -1.61 -2.33 22.32
N LYS A 92 -2.47 -3.06 23.04
CA LYS A 92 -3.10 -4.28 22.52
C LYS A 92 -3.96 -4.03 21.29
N LYS A 93 -4.74 -2.94 21.26
CA LYS A 93 -5.56 -2.56 20.10
C LYS A 93 -4.68 -2.23 18.90
N LEU A 94 -3.65 -1.42 19.12
CA LEU A 94 -2.67 -1.07 18.10
C LEU A 94 -2.04 -2.34 17.50
N PHE A 95 -1.46 -3.20 18.34
CA PHE A 95 -0.80 -4.40 17.87
C PHE A 95 -1.74 -5.39 17.20
N LYS A 96 -2.97 -5.59 17.72
CA LYS A 96 -3.96 -6.44 17.05
C LYS A 96 -4.32 -5.92 15.65
N THR A 97 -4.48 -4.60 15.49
CA THR A 97 -4.71 -3.99 14.18
C THR A 97 -3.50 -4.13 13.27
N MET A 98 -2.28 -3.95 13.80
CA MET A 98 -1.03 -4.17 13.06
C MET A 98 -0.88 -5.62 12.61
N GLN A 99 -1.17 -6.60 13.46
CA GLN A 99 -1.16 -8.02 13.08
C GLN A 99 -2.18 -8.30 11.99
N ARG A 100 -3.41 -7.78 12.12
CA ARG A 100 -4.43 -7.91 11.06
C ARG A 100 -3.95 -7.33 9.74
N LEU A 101 -3.31 -6.16 9.76
CA LEU A 101 -2.73 -5.55 8.57
C LEU A 101 -1.62 -6.46 8.02
N HIS A 102 -0.63 -6.78 8.84
CA HIS A 102 0.50 -7.63 8.44
C HIS A 102 0.09 -8.99 7.85
N ASP A 103 -0.77 -9.72 8.54
CA ASP A 103 -1.30 -11.03 8.10
C ASP A 103 -2.12 -10.90 6.80
N SER A 104 -2.55 -9.69 6.45
CA SER A 104 -3.20 -9.39 5.19
C SER A 104 -2.26 -8.88 4.09
N HIS A 105 -1.01 -8.50 4.43
CA HIS A 105 -0.10 -7.73 3.57
C HIS A 105 1.14 -8.48 3.07
N CYS A 106 1.38 -9.75 3.48
CA CYS A 106 2.39 -10.60 2.86
C CYS A 106 1.72 -11.60 1.91
N ILE A 107 1.59 -11.20 0.65
CA ILE A 107 1.09 -12.07 -0.41
C ILE A 107 2.28 -12.86 -0.99
N THR A 108 2.41 -14.11 -0.56
CA THR A 108 3.30 -15.07 -1.22
C THR A 108 2.52 -15.82 -2.31
N ASN A 109 3.16 -15.99 -3.46
CA ASN A 109 2.56 -16.51 -4.68
C ASN A 109 2.34 -18.04 -4.58
N ASP A 110 1.25 -18.49 -3.95
CA ASP A 110 0.85 -19.91 -3.94
C ASP A 110 0.07 -20.23 -5.22
N LYS A 111 0.77 -20.79 -6.21
CA LYS A 111 0.25 -21.08 -7.56
C LYS A 111 -0.87 -22.14 -7.64
N GLU A 112 -1.32 -22.72 -6.52
CA GLU A 112 -2.19 -23.91 -6.55
C GLU A 112 -3.70 -23.64 -6.68
N SER A 113 -4.17 -22.38 -6.70
CA SER A 113 -5.60 -22.11 -6.95
C SER A 113 -5.91 -20.76 -7.61
N VAL A 114 -5.72 -20.69 -8.93
CA VAL A 114 -6.03 -19.51 -9.74
C VAL A 114 -7.39 -19.68 -10.45
N HIS A 115 -8.26 -18.68 -10.36
CA HIS A 115 -9.51 -18.64 -11.14
C HIS A 115 -9.22 -18.40 -12.63
N PRO A 116 -10.02 -18.93 -13.59
CA PRO A 116 -9.80 -18.68 -15.01
C PRO A 116 -9.86 -17.18 -15.34
N TYR A 117 -9.26 -16.78 -16.46
CA TYR A 117 -9.34 -15.41 -16.94
C TYR A 117 -10.81 -15.00 -17.16
N ILE A 118 -11.17 -13.87 -16.57
CA ILE A 118 -12.43 -13.17 -16.81
C ILE A 118 -12.06 -11.88 -17.56
N ALA A 119 -12.79 -11.59 -18.62
CA ALA A 119 -12.65 -10.33 -19.34
C ALA A 119 -13.80 -9.39 -18.95
N TYR A 120 -13.53 -8.09 -18.91
CA TYR A 120 -14.59 -7.10 -18.89
C TYR A 120 -15.50 -7.26 -20.12
N THR A 121 -16.78 -6.94 -19.93
CA THR A 121 -17.64 -6.62 -21.07
C THR A 121 -17.11 -5.37 -21.80
N SER A 122 -17.53 -5.15 -23.05
CA SER A 122 -17.12 -3.96 -23.80
C SER A 122 -17.48 -2.66 -23.08
N GLU A 123 -18.63 -2.61 -22.41
CA GLU A 123 -19.09 -1.43 -21.67
C GLU A 123 -18.25 -1.18 -20.40
N GLN A 124 -17.94 -2.23 -19.64
CA GLN A 124 -17.04 -2.13 -18.49
C GLN A 124 -15.63 -1.71 -18.91
N LYS A 125 -15.10 -2.29 -19.99
CA LYS A 125 -13.79 -1.93 -20.55
C LYS A 125 -13.76 -0.45 -20.96
N GLU A 126 -14.78 0.02 -21.66
CA GLU A 126 -14.86 1.44 -22.04
C GLU A 126 -15.00 2.35 -20.82
N ALA A 127 -15.75 1.96 -19.78
CA ALA A 127 -15.83 2.74 -18.54
C ALA A 127 -14.46 2.94 -17.88
N VAL A 128 -13.66 1.86 -17.80
CA VAL A 128 -12.28 1.92 -17.28
C VAL A 128 -11.38 2.77 -18.18
N GLN A 129 -11.43 2.60 -19.50
CA GLN A 129 -10.63 3.40 -20.43
C GLN A 129 -11.02 4.88 -20.40
N ALA A 130 -12.32 5.20 -20.30
CA ALA A 130 -12.82 6.57 -20.17
C ALA A 130 -12.34 7.21 -18.86
N HIS A 131 -12.33 6.46 -17.75
CA HIS A 131 -11.77 6.90 -16.47
C HIS A 131 -10.28 7.23 -16.59
N ILE A 132 -9.51 6.37 -17.26
CA ILE A 132 -8.08 6.58 -17.52
C ILE A 132 -7.86 7.85 -18.36
N ARG A 133 -8.61 8.01 -19.46
CA ARG A 133 -8.55 9.21 -20.31
C ARG A 133 -8.85 10.49 -19.53
N LYS A 134 -9.79 10.43 -18.58
CA LYS A 134 -10.22 11.58 -17.80
C LYS A 134 -9.18 12.02 -16.76
N TYR A 135 -8.58 11.09 -16.02
CA TYR A 135 -7.76 11.41 -14.84
C TYR A 135 -6.26 11.19 -15.02
N PHE A 136 -5.86 10.27 -15.90
CA PHE A 136 -4.46 9.94 -16.13
C PHE A 136 -3.93 10.64 -17.39
N GLY A 137 -4.70 10.57 -18.49
CA GLY A 137 -4.38 11.21 -19.75
C GLY A 137 -4.74 10.36 -20.97
N SER A 138 -4.47 10.87 -22.16
CA SER A 138 -4.73 10.15 -23.42
C SER A 138 -4.02 8.80 -23.44
N ILE A 139 -4.71 7.76 -23.90
CA ILE A 139 -4.12 6.44 -24.12
C ILE A 139 -3.39 6.47 -25.46
N ASN A 140 -2.07 6.33 -25.42
CA ASN A 140 -1.19 6.45 -26.59
C ASN A 140 -0.89 5.09 -27.24
N ALA A 141 -0.77 4.03 -26.44
CA ALA A 141 -0.49 2.68 -26.94
C ALA A 141 -1.03 1.62 -25.98
N ILE A 142 -1.05 0.36 -26.45
CA ILE A 142 -1.34 -0.82 -25.64
C ILE A 142 -0.10 -1.71 -25.67
N LEU A 143 0.52 -1.88 -24.51
CA LEU A 143 1.63 -2.80 -24.31
C LEU A 143 1.07 -4.17 -23.92
N ARG A 144 1.48 -5.21 -24.64
CA ARG A 144 1.10 -6.60 -24.37
C ARG A 144 2.31 -7.36 -23.83
N SER A 145 2.05 -8.46 -23.13
CA SER A 145 3.07 -9.47 -22.84
C SER A 145 2.92 -10.58 -23.87
N GLU A 146 4.03 -11.03 -24.46
CA GLU A 146 4.05 -12.14 -25.41
C GLU A 146 3.75 -13.49 -24.75
N GLU A 147 3.88 -13.57 -23.43
CA GLU A 147 3.87 -14.81 -22.66
C GLU A 147 2.48 -15.19 -22.12
N THR A 148 1.47 -14.33 -22.30
CA THR A 148 0.16 -14.53 -21.66
C THR A 148 -0.99 -14.49 -22.66
N ASN A 149 -1.93 -15.44 -22.53
CA ASN A 149 -3.27 -15.33 -23.12
C ASN A 149 -4.20 -14.44 -22.26
N SER A 150 -3.63 -13.51 -21.50
CA SER A 150 -4.37 -12.66 -20.58
C SER A 150 -5.24 -11.66 -21.36
N PRO A 151 -6.52 -11.45 -20.97
CA PRO A 151 -7.33 -10.38 -21.52
C PRO A 151 -6.94 -8.99 -20.99
N VAL A 152 -6.00 -8.92 -20.02
CA VAL A 152 -5.52 -7.66 -19.46
C VAL A 152 -4.64 -6.93 -20.47
N GLU A 153 -4.90 -5.64 -20.63
CA GLU A 153 -4.10 -4.72 -21.44
C GLU A 153 -3.32 -3.77 -20.54
N ILE A 154 -2.09 -3.42 -20.93
CA ILE A 154 -1.33 -2.36 -20.26
C ILE A 154 -1.40 -1.11 -21.15
N LEU A 155 -2.11 -0.10 -20.68
CA LEU A 155 -2.35 1.15 -21.40
C LEU A 155 -1.22 2.13 -21.10
N LEU A 156 -0.57 2.62 -22.15
CA LEU A 156 0.46 3.65 -22.08
C LEU A 156 -0.17 5.03 -22.15
N VAL A 157 0.08 5.86 -21.15
CA VAL A 157 -0.22 7.30 -21.14
C VAL A 157 1.10 8.05 -21.19
N ALA A 158 1.29 8.86 -22.25
CA ALA A 158 2.51 9.65 -22.44
C ALA A 158 2.57 10.88 -21.52
N PRO A 159 3.78 11.41 -21.26
CA PRO A 159 3.96 12.66 -20.53
C PRO A 159 3.13 13.82 -21.11
N THR A 160 2.74 14.73 -20.23
CA THR A 160 2.05 15.98 -20.55
C THR A 160 2.71 17.13 -19.80
N ASN A 161 2.38 18.38 -20.15
CA ASN A 161 2.88 19.54 -19.40
C ASN A 161 2.48 19.54 -17.91
N ARG A 162 1.41 18.82 -17.52
CA ARG A 162 0.99 18.69 -16.11
C ARG A 162 1.71 17.54 -15.39
N TYR A 163 2.12 16.52 -16.14
CA TYR A 163 2.69 15.27 -15.63
C TYR A 163 3.84 14.85 -16.53
N ASP A 164 5.06 15.21 -16.14
CA ASP A 164 6.28 14.98 -16.93
C ASP A 164 6.86 13.57 -16.71
N TYR A 165 6.02 12.57 -16.94
CA TYR A 165 6.36 11.15 -16.76
C TYR A 165 5.36 10.28 -17.53
N TYR A 166 5.80 9.09 -17.95
CA TYR A 166 4.90 8.08 -18.50
C TYR A 166 4.06 7.47 -17.38
N THR A 167 2.83 7.09 -17.69
CA THR A 167 2.02 6.26 -16.78
C THR A 167 1.55 5.02 -17.51
N LEU A 168 1.88 3.85 -16.96
CA LEU A 168 1.32 2.58 -17.39
C LEU A 168 0.14 2.24 -16.50
N VAL A 169 -0.97 1.78 -17.08
CA VAL A 169 -2.19 1.44 -16.32
C VAL A 169 -2.75 0.13 -16.82
N THR A 170 -3.10 -0.80 -15.93
CA THR A 170 -3.82 -2.01 -16.33
C THR A 170 -5.26 -1.67 -16.75
N CYS A 171 -5.78 -2.42 -17.72
CA CYS A 171 -7.18 -2.44 -18.06
C CYS A 171 -7.59 -3.90 -18.23
N GLY A 172 -8.30 -4.44 -17.23
CA GLY A 172 -8.76 -5.82 -17.21
C GLY A 172 -8.35 -6.57 -15.94
N ALA A 173 -7.46 -6.03 -15.11
CA ALA A 173 -7.12 -6.65 -13.83
C ALA A 173 -8.35 -6.69 -12.90
N GLY A 174 -9.17 -5.64 -12.91
CA GLY A 174 -10.38 -5.56 -12.09
C GLY A 174 -11.58 -6.34 -12.64
N ALA A 175 -11.43 -7.05 -13.76
CA ALA A 175 -12.46 -7.96 -14.26
C ALA A 175 -12.70 -9.13 -13.29
N SER A 176 -11.67 -9.51 -12.54
CA SER A 176 -11.76 -10.41 -11.40
C SER A 176 -12.10 -9.63 -10.12
N SER A 177 -12.99 -10.22 -9.31
CA SER A 177 -13.31 -9.70 -7.97
C SER A 177 -12.60 -10.54 -6.92
N MET A 178 -11.86 -9.88 -6.04
CA MET A 178 -11.22 -10.46 -4.87
C MET A 178 -12.22 -10.61 -3.71
N LYS A 179 -11.93 -11.52 -2.79
CA LYS A 179 -12.74 -11.72 -1.58
C LYS A 179 -12.27 -10.77 -0.48
N MET A 180 -12.89 -9.60 -0.38
CA MET A 180 -12.50 -8.58 0.60
C MET A 180 -12.93 -8.97 2.03
N PRO A 181 -12.09 -8.73 3.05
CA PRO A 181 -12.48 -8.88 4.46
C PRO A 181 -13.43 -7.77 4.93
N HIS A 182 -13.43 -6.63 4.24
CA HIS A 182 -14.25 -5.46 4.54
C HIS A 182 -15.08 -5.09 3.30
N LYS A 183 -16.40 -4.90 3.48
CA LYS A 183 -17.33 -4.61 2.38
C LYS A 183 -17.27 -3.18 1.85
N ASP A 184 -16.62 -2.29 2.60
CA ASP A 184 -16.56 -0.85 2.29
C ASP A 184 -15.47 -0.50 1.27
N LEU A 185 -14.59 -1.46 0.95
CA LEU A 185 -13.55 -1.31 -0.05
C LEU A 185 -13.95 -2.00 -1.35
N PRO A 186 -13.62 -1.42 -2.52
CA PRO A 186 -13.79 -2.09 -3.80
C PRO A 186 -13.12 -3.46 -3.81
N SER A 187 -13.83 -4.48 -4.28
CA SER A 187 -13.31 -5.85 -4.45
C SER A 187 -12.52 -6.04 -5.74
N ARG A 188 -12.48 -5.02 -6.59
CA ARG A 188 -11.83 -5.02 -7.91
C ARG A 188 -10.77 -3.92 -7.93
N CYS A 189 -9.67 -4.13 -8.64
CA CYS A 189 -8.66 -3.10 -8.81
C CYS A 189 -7.95 -3.13 -10.17
N GLU A 190 -7.50 -1.96 -10.60
CA GLU A 190 -6.47 -1.77 -11.62
C GLU A 190 -5.19 -1.24 -10.94
N PHE A 191 -4.04 -1.48 -11.57
CA PHE A 191 -2.74 -1.02 -11.11
C PHE A 191 -2.19 0.00 -12.09
N CYS A 192 -1.41 0.96 -11.58
CA CYS A 192 -0.65 1.87 -12.41
C CYS A 192 0.76 2.08 -11.88
N ILE A 193 1.68 2.48 -12.74
CA ILE A 193 3.04 2.86 -12.34
C ILE A 193 3.49 4.06 -13.17
N SER A 194 4.13 5.01 -12.49
CA SER A 194 4.70 6.21 -13.10
C SER A 194 6.18 5.97 -13.41
N LEU A 195 6.59 6.25 -14.65
CA LEU A 195 7.95 6.02 -15.16
C LEU A 195 8.57 7.33 -15.66
N PRO A 196 9.87 7.57 -15.46
CA PRO A 196 10.52 8.81 -15.85
C PRO A 196 10.37 9.08 -17.36
N PRO A 197 10.42 10.36 -17.80
CA PRO A 197 10.25 10.72 -19.21
C PRO A 197 11.37 10.17 -20.11
N GLU A 198 12.51 9.76 -19.54
CA GLU A 198 13.61 9.10 -20.25
C GLU A 198 13.38 7.59 -20.49
N TRP A 199 12.36 6.97 -19.87
CA TRP A 199 12.05 5.57 -20.09
C TRP A 199 11.61 5.33 -21.55
N ASN A 200 12.06 4.22 -22.14
CA ASN A 200 11.77 3.91 -23.54
C ASN A 200 10.56 2.96 -23.69
N PRO A 201 9.37 3.47 -24.05
CA PRO A 201 8.16 2.64 -24.20
C PRO A 201 8.18 1.67 -25.38
N GLU A 202 9.08 1.87 -26.35
CA GLU A 202 9.19 1.03 -27.55
C GLU A 202 10.22 -0.10 -27.37
N SER A 203 10.98 -0.08 -26.28
CA SER A 203 11.99 -1.08 -25.97
C SER A 203 11.36 -2.40 -25.56
N ASN A 204 11.95 -3.50 -26.06
CA ASN A 204 11.63 -4.86 -25.63
C ASN A 204 12.74 -5.46 -24.76
N GLU A 205 13.75 -4.66 -24.37
CA GLU A 205 14.81 -5.12 -23.48
C GLU A 205 14.26 -5.36 -22.06
N PRO A 206 14.73 -6.39 -21.33
CA PRO A 206 14.24 -6.72 -19.99
C PRO A 206 14.26 -5.53 -19.00
N GLU A 207 15.28 -4.67 -19.11
CA GLU A 207 15.48 -3.51 -18.24
C GLU A 207 14.46 -2.38 -18.43
N ASP A 208 13.82 -2.31 -19.61
CA ASP A 208 12.72 -1.39 -19.88
C ASP A 208 11.36 -2.06 -19.68
N ARG A 209 11.31 -3.39 -19.82
CA ARG A 209 10.08 -4.20 -19.77
C ARG A 209 9.60 -4.56 -18.37
N TRP A 210 10.47 -4.55 -17.37
CA TRP A 210 10.10 -4.95 -15.99
C TRP A 210 8.82 -4.29 -15.46
N PRO A 211 8.49 -2.99 -15.69
CA PRO A 211 7.26 -2.41 -15.17
C PRO A 211 6.02 -3.05 -15.77
N VAL A 212 6.07 -3.39 -17.06
CA VAL A 212 4.98 -4.05 -17.78
C VAL A 212 4.78 -5.47 -17.23
N GLU A 213 5.87 -6.22 -17.05
CA GLU A 213 5.80 -7.58 -16.50
C GLU A 213 5.28 -7.59 -15.06
N TRP A 214 5.68 -6.62 -14.22
CA TRP A 214 5.14 -6.51 -12.87
C TRP A 214 3.67 -6.11 -12.81
N LEU A 215 3.17 -5.31 -13.75
CA LEU A 215 1.74 -5.04 -13.86
C LEU A 215 0.96 -6.31 -14.22
N PHE A 216 1.46 -7.13 -15.14
CA PHE A 216 0.85 -8.44 -15.44
C PHE A 216 0.89 -9.39 -14.23
N ARG A 217 1.99 -9.42 -13.49
CA ARG A 217 2.09 -10.18 -12.22
C ARG A 217 1.08 -9.69 -11.19
N CYS A 218 0.89 -8.38 -11.03
CA CYS A 218 -0.12 -7.83 -10.12
C CYS A 218 -1.54 -8.20 -10.56
N ALA A 219 -1.83 -8.12 -11.87
CA ALA A 219 -3.10 -8.56 -12.42
C ALA A 219 -3.36 -10.05 -12.14
N GLU A 220 -2.32 -10.89 -12.18
CA GLU A 220 -2.41 -12.30 -11.86
C GLU A 220 -2.83 -12.56 -10.40
N LEU A 221 -2.32 -11.76 -9.46
CA LEU A 221 -2.66 -11.88 -8.04
C LEU A 221 -4.15 -11.68 -7.78
N THR A 222 -4.83 -10.84 -8.55
CA THR A 222 -6.28 -10.60 -8.41
C THR A 222 -7.14 -11.85 -8.67
N ARG A 223 -6.56 -12.87 -9.32
CA ARG A 223 -7.23 -14.14 -9.66
C ARG A 223 -6.97 -15.24 -8.65
N GLN A 224 -6.02 -15.05 -7.73
CA GLN A 224 -5.66 -16.06 -6.75
C GLN A 224 -6.72 -16.13 -5.66
N LYS A 225 -7.06 -17.36 -5.23
CA LYS A 225 -7.99 -17.53 -4.12
C LYS A 225 -7.39 -16.99 -2.83
N ASP A 226 -8.27 -16.45 -1.99
CA ASP A 226 -7.97 -15.93 -0.65
C ASP A 226 -6.93 -14.78 -0.63
N ILE A 227 -6.63 -14.19 -1.80
CA ILE A 227 -5.89 -12.95 -1.94
C ILE A 227 -6.84 -11.76 -2.04
N TRP A 228 -6.45 -10.66 -1.41
CA TRP A 228 -7.04 -9.35 -1.61
C TRP A 228 -5.98 -8.27 -1.50
N LEU A 229 -6.16 -7.17 -2.24
CA LEU A 229 -5.18 -6.09 -2.37
C LEU A 229 -5.82 -4.76 -2.00
N THR A 230 -5.14 -3.97 -1.16
CA THR A 230 -5.51 -2.59 -0.91
C THR A 230 -4.32 -1.67 -0.69
N CYS A 231 -4.57 -0.37 -0.60
CA CYS A 231 -3.58 0.65 -0.27
C CYS A 231 -2.83 0.28 1.03
N GLY A 232 -1.50 0.38 0.99
CA GLY A 232 -0.59 -0.01 2.07
C GLY A 232 0.01 -1.41 1.88
N HIS A 233 -0.56 -2.27 1.03
CA HIS A 233 0.00 -3.60 0.75
C HIS A 233 1.30 -3.50 -0.05
N THR A 234 2.19 -4.47 0.16
CA THR A 234 3.41 -4.63 -0.61
C THR A 234 3.33 -5.91 -1.43
N VAL A 235 3.73 -5.84 -2.70
CA VAL A 235 3.86 -6.99 -3.60
C VAL A 235 5.33 -7.28 -3.85
N SER A 236 5.75 -8.52 -3.67
CA SER A 236 7.12 -8.99 -3.92
C SER A 236 7.11 -10.48 -4.22
N ASP A 237 8.09 -10.95 -5.00
CA ASP A 237 8.38 -12.38 -5.18
C ASP A 237 9.61 -12.84 -4.39
N GLY A 238 10.14 -11.98 -3.51
CA GLY A 238 11.36 -12.21 -2.74
C GLY A 238 12.65 -12.00 -3.52
N SER A 239 12.58 -11.46 -4.74
CA SER A 239 13.73 -11.13 -5.58
C SER A 239 13.69 -9.66 -6.03
N PRO A 240 14.82 -9.10 -6.52
CA PRO A 240 14.81 -7.77 -7.12
C PRO A 240 13.80 -7.64 -8.26
N LEU A 241 13.15 -6.48 -8.36
CA LEU A 241 12.15 -6.19 -9.40
C LEU A 241 12.73 -6.36 -10.81
N HIS A 242 14.03 -6.11 -10.95
CA HIS A 242 14.84 -6.40 -12.13
C HIS A 242 16.28 -6.66 -11.68
N GLU A 243 17.06 -7.43 -12.44
CA GLU A 243 18.44 -7.81 -12.08
C GLU A 243 19.37 -6.60 -11.89
N ASN A 244 19.08 -5.49 -12.57
CA ASN A 244 19.86 -4.25 -12.53
C ASN A 244 19.42 -3.26 -11.42
N THR A 245 18.50 -3.63 -10.52
CA THR A 245 18.05 -2.76 -9.42
C THR A 245 18.12 -3.47 -8.07
N ALA A 246 18.28 -2.69 -7.00
CA ALA A 246 18.19 -3.17 -5.61
C ALA A 246 16.77 -3.00 -5.01
N MET A 247 15.81 -2.59 -5.83
CA MET A 247 14.39 -2.58 -5.47
C MET A 247 13.85 -4.00 -5.47
N GLU A 248 13.14 -4.42 -4.43
CA GLU A 248 12.66 -5.81 -4.25
C GLU A 248 11.14 -5.91 -4.09
N SER A 249 10.45 -4.79 -3.96
CA SER A 249 9.01 -4.80 -3.73
C SER A 249 8.30 -3.57 -4.26
N LEU A 250 6.97 -3.69 -4.38
CA LEU A 250 6.07 -2.65 -4.88
C LEU A 250 5.04 -2.34 -3.81
N LEU A 251 5.06 -1.12 -3.26
CA LEU A 251 4.03 -0.61 -2.35
C LEU A 251 2.83 -0.12 -3.15
N LEU A 252 1.63 -0.57 -2.78
CA LEU A 252 0.37 -0.12 -3.34
C LEU A 252 -0.10 1.15 -2.62
N LEU A 253 -0.24 2.26 -3.33
CA LEU A 253 -0.82 3.48 -2.79
C LEU A 253 -1.99 3.96 -3.66
N SER A 254 -2.81 4.86 -3.13
CA SER A 254 -3.71 5.63 -3.99
C SER A 254 -2.89 6.55 -4.91
N PRO A 255 -3.36 6.89 -6.12
CA PRO A 255 -2.64 7.76 -7.06
C PRO A 255 -2.69 9.23 -6.60
N GLU A 256 -1.97 9.58 -5.53
CA GLU A 256 -2.08 10.87 -4.83
C GLU A 256 -1.69 12.10 -5.68
N LYS A 257 -0.89 11.91 -6.73
CA LYS A 257 -0.53 12.99 -7.68
C LYS A 257 -1.68 13.35 -8.63
N ARG A 258 -2.76 12.56 -8.63
CA ARG A 258 -3.95 12.76 -9.47
C ARG A 258 -5.09 13.38 -8.63
N ASP A 259 -6.15 13.80 -9.30
CA ASP A 259 -7.36 14.25 -8.62
C ASP A 259 -7.91 13.08 -7.77
N GLU A 260 -8.53 13.36 -6.61
CA GLU A 260 -8.99 12.33 -5.64
C GLU A 260 -9.87 11.25 -6.30
N GLN A 261 -10.69 11.66 -7.26
CA GLN A 261 -11.58 10.77 -8.01
C GLN A 261 -10.85 9.80 -8.95
N ALA A 262 -9.55 9.99 -9.21
CA ALA A 262 -8.75 9.08 -10.02
C ALA A 262 -8.60 7.70 -9.38
N GLY A 263 -8.69 7.62 -8.05
CA GLY A 263 -8.52 6.39 -7.27
C GLY A 263 -9.64 5.36 -7.43
N GLU A 264 -10.77 5.70 -8.04
CA GLU A 264 -11.92 4.79 -8.14
C GLU A 264 -12.77 5.03 -9.39
N CYS A 265 -12.98 3.99 -10.18
CA CYS A 265 -13.91 3.96 -11.31
C CYS A 265 -15.20 3.23 -10.94
N THR A 266 -16.36 3.77 -11.34
CA THR A 266 -17.65 3.06 -11.23
C THR A 266 -17.98 2.39 -12.56
N LEU A 267 -18.23 1.08 -12.54
CA LEU A 267 -18.63 0.29 -13.69
C LEU A 267 -20.13 0.49 -14.02
N PRO A 268 -20.59 0.11 -15.24
CA PRO A 268 -21.99 0.25 -15.64
C PRO A 268 -23.01 -0.49 -14.75
N ASP A 269 -22.57 -1.57 -14.10
CA ASP A 269 -23.36 -2.36 -13.13
C ASP A 269 -23.37 -1.75 -11.72
N GLY A 270 -22.66 -0.64 -11.51
CA GLY A 270 -22.52 0.07 -10.23
C GLY A 270 -21.41 -0.48 -9.32
N GLU A 271 -20.72 -1.56 -9.71
CA GLU A 271 -19.54 -2.02 -8.98
C GLU A 271 -18.39 -1.01 -9.11
N LYS A 272 -17.50 -1.00 -8.11
CA LYS A 272 -16.37 -0.07 -8.05
C LYS A 272 -15.06 -0.81 -8.31
N VAL A 273 -14.15 -0.14 -9.00
CA VAL A 273 -12.79 -0.58 -9.30
C VAL A 273 -11.81 0.43 -8.74
N ALA A 274 -11.01 0.02 -7.76
CA ALA A 274 -9.95 0.87 -7.20
C ALA A 274 -8.76 0.97 -8.16
N PHE A 275 -8.05 2.09 -8.15
CA PHE A 275 -6.76 2.26 -8.83
C PHE A 275 -5.66 2.35 -7.78
N TYR A 276 -4.68 1.46 -7.88
CA TYR A 276 -3.50 1.46 -7.02
C TYR A 276 -2.23 1.78 -7.81
N GLU A 277 -1.52 2.82 -7.41
CA GLU A 277 -0.21 3.16 -7.95
C GLU A 277 0.87 2.32 -7.24
N LEU A 278 1.73 1.70 -8.06
CA LEU A 278 2.84 0.88 -7.64
C LEU A 278 4.07 1.77 -7.40
N TYR A 279 4.61 1.72 -6.19
CA TYR A 279 5.82 2.42 -5.80
C TYR A 279 6.95 1.42 -5.54
N PRO A 280 7.98 1.36 -6.40
CA PRO A 280 9.15 0.52 -6.17
C PRO A 280 9.88 0.90 -4.87
N LEU A 281 10.14 -0.09 -4.02
CA LEU A 281 10.86 0.07 -2.76
C LEU A 281 12.19 -0.70 -2.80
N TYR A 282 13.24 -0.02 -2.33
CA TYR A 282 14.52 -0.64 -2.04
C TYR A 282 14.42 -1.63 -0.88
N THR A 283 15.30 -2.62 -0.90
CA THR A 283 15.63 -3.38 0.31
C THR A 283 15.98 -2.44 1.44
N SER A 284 15.48 -2.74 2.64
CA SER A 284 16.06 -2.19 3.87
C SER A 284 17.42 -2.83 4.11
N ASN A 285 18.43 -2.50 3.30
CA ASN A 285 19.81 -2.87 3.57
C ASN A 285 20.49 -1.68 4.28
N PRO A 286 21.00 -1.83 5.52
CA PRO A 286 21.49 -0.70 6.33
C PRO A 286 22.65 0.11 5.71
N GLN A 287 23.33 -0.43 4.68
CA GLN A 287 24.55 0.17 4.13
C GLN A 287 24.33 1.23 3.04
N LEU A 288 23.12 1.41 2.51
CA LEU A 288 22.82 2.46 1.52
C LEU A 288 21.89 3.57 2.06
N SER A 289 21.92 3.81 3.38
CA SER A 289 21.23 4.95 4.00
C SER A 289 22.08 6.22 4.07
N SER A 290 22.93 6.46 3.07
CA SER A 290 23.48 7.80 2.84
C SER A 290 23.10 8.25 1.43
N SER A 291 22.45 9.41 1.35
CA SER A 291 22.07 10.15 0.15
C SER A 291 20.94 9.56 -0.72
N ALA A 292 19.71 9.85 -0.34
CA ALA A 292 18.68 10.29 -1.29
C ALA A 292 17.76 11.28 -0.57
N SER A 293 18.05 12.57 -0.72
CA SER A 293 17.12 13.64 -0.39
C SER A 293 16.09 13.69 -1.51
N PHE A 294 14.82 13.47 -1.18
CA PHE A 294 13.72 13.66 -2.13
C PHE A 294 13.56 15.17 -2.38
N LEU A 295 13.72 15.57 -3.63
CA LEU A 295 13.09 16.77 -4.19
C LEU A 295 11.69 16.38 -4.69
#